data_AF-A0A3A8WKX8-F1
#
_entry.id   AF-A0A3A8WKX8-F1
#
_cell.length_a   1.000
_cell.length_b   1.000
_cell.length_c   1.000
_cell.angle_alpha   90.00
_cell.angle_beta   90.00
_cell.angle_gamma   90.00
#
_symmetry.space_group_name_H-M   'P 1'
#
loop_
_entity.id
_entity.type
_entity.pdbx_description
1 polymer ?
#
loop_
_entity_poly.entity_id
_entity_poly.type
_entity_poly.pdbx_seq_one_letter_code
_entity_poly.pdbx_strand_id
1 'polypeptide(L)'
;MIDKNNYNIKNLIYDADFEVKLCNDLYWVPLNKLGKTRKTNNSFDKFENYNLSYIQTQISCIYEAVQYLNYIGFSENKDVTVMSNNGVNWVYHSTGIEAIKNSYGICTSVASAMKFLCDEAYEYIGYLLFVRPDTSYHILCYIQQNNQYYIFDPSAYVYGSIEDIIPETGNKKDMQGRLLTSICFRTSNLRHFVKFYQRILLYKNIRFIFIDLFDRKDCINKMAIIKTEEAVSVYFPPEFYFNVINKENSGIYTVKNIKC
;
A
#
# COMPACT_ATOMS: atom_id res chain seq x y z
N MET A 1 18.28 11.43 -27.24
CA MET A 1 17.43 12.08 -26.23
C MET A 1 16.52 11.00 -25.67
N ILE A 2 16.44 10.81 -24.36
CA ILE A 2 15.55 9.78 -23.78
C ILE A 2 14.11 10.27 -23.92
N ASP A 3 13.26 9.48 -24.59
CA ASP A 3 11.83 9.75 -24.64
C ASP A 3 11.18 9.29 -23.32
N LYS A 4 10.89 10.26 -22.46
CA LYS A 4 10.36 10.05 -21.11
C LYS A 4 8.96 9.42 -21.11
N ASN A 5 8.20 9.57 -22.19
CA ASN A 5 6.86 9.01 -22.30
C ASN A 5 6.88 7.47 -22.29
N ASN A 6 7.99 6.85 -22.68
CA ASN A 6 8.17 5.40 -22.61
C ASN A 6 8.35 4.87 -21.18
N TYR A 7 8.45 5.75 -20.18
CA TYR A 7 8.63 5.41 -18.76
C TYR A 7 7.48 5.91 -17.88
N ASN A 8 6.84 7.01 -18.26
CA ASN A 8 5.69 7.53 -17.54
C ASN A 8 4.56 6.49 -17.55
N ILE A 9 3.88 6.33 -16.42
CA ILE A 9 2.75 5.41 -16.31
C ILE A 9 1.71 5.99 -15.36
N LYS A 10 0.50 6.23 -15.87
CA LYS A 10 -0.59 6.87 -15.13
C LYS A 10 -0.15 8.20 -14.49
N ASN A 11 -0.10 8.25 -13.16
CA ASN A 11 0.33 9.42 -12.38
C ASN A 11 1.84 9.50 -12.13
N LEU A 12 2.59 8.44 -12.44
CA LEU A 12 4.05 8.41 -12.29
C LEU A 12 4.75 9.15 -13.42
N ILE A 13 5.64 10.06 -13.02
CA ILE A 13 6.45 10.85 -13.93
C ILE A 13 7.92 10.49 -13.70
N TYR A 14 8.56 9.93 -14.73
CA TYR A 14 9.90 9.33 -14.68
C TYR A 14 10.95 10.23 -14.02
N ASP A 15 10.94 11.51 -14.38
CA ASP A 15 11.92 12.51 -13.95
C ASP A 15 11.34 13.58 -13.02
N ALA A 16 10.18 13.31 -12.39
CA ALA A 16 9.66 14.22 -11.39
C ALA A 16 10.69 14.47 -10.28
N ASP A 17 10.86 15.74 -9.91
CA ASP A 17 11.76 16.15 -8.84
C ASP A 17 11.13 17.30 -8.06
N PHE A 18 10.55 16.96 -6.91
CA PHE A 18 9.98 17.93 -6.00
C PHE A 18 9.97 17.37 -4.58
N GLU A 19 9.78 18.28 -3.62
CA GLU A 19 9.46 17.95 -2.24
C GLU A 19 8.47 19.00 -1.72
N VAL A 20 7.25 18.57 -1.42
CA VAL A 20 6.15 19.46 -1.05
C VAL A 20 5.74 19.19 0.39
N LYS A 21 6.05 20.12 1.30
CA LYS A 21 5.66 20.00 2.71
C LYS A 21 4.14 20.05 2.87
N LEU A 22 3.56 19.00 3.46
CA LEU A 22 2.12 18.89 3.74
C LEU A 22 1.79 19.33 5.17
N CYS A 23 2.58 18.87 6.15
CA CYS A 23 2.50 19.33 7.53
C CYS A 23 3.85 19.16 8.24
N ASN A 24 3.86 19.16 9.57
CA ASN A 24 5.09 18.91 10.33
C ASN A 24 5.63 17.52 10.00
N ASP A 25 6.87 17.50 9.48
CA ASP A 25 7.59 16.29 9.10
C ASP A 25 6.75 15.29 8.27
N LEU A 26 6.04 15.82 7.27
CA LEU A 26 5.33 15.03 6.27
C LEU A 26 5.38 15.76 4.93
N TYR A 27 5.91 15.08 3.93
CA TYR A 27 6.17 15.64 2.61
C TYR A 27 5.53 14.76 1.54
N TRP A 28 5.03 15.37 0.48
CA TRP A 28 4.77 14.69 -0.78
C TRP A 28 6.03 14.72 -1.62
N VAL A 29 6.47 13.55 -2.06
CA VAL A 29 7.64 13.35 -2.92
C VAL A 29 7.26 12.47 -4.12
N PRO A 30 7.98 12.52 -5.24
CA PRO A 30 7.77 11.58 -6.33
C PRO A 30 8.25 10.17 -5.94
N LEU A 31 7.56 9.14 -6.43
CA LEU A 31 7.85 7.74 -6.13
C LEU A 31 9.26 7.35 -6.61
N ASN A 32 9.78 8.02 -7.65
CA ASN A 32 11.14 7.82 -8.15
C ASN A 32 12.25 8.17 -7.14
N LYS A 33 11.94 8.82 -6.00
CA LYS A 33 12.88 9.01 -4.88
C LYS A 33 13.28 7.69 -4.22
N LEU A 34 12.44 6.66 -4.36
CA LEU A 34 12.74 5.28 -3.95
C LEU A 34 13.51 4.50 -5.01
N GLY A 35 13.95 5.13 -6.09
CA GLY A 35 14.69 4.52 -7.19
C GLY A 35 14.07 4.88 -8.54
N LYS A 36 14.94 5.25 -9.49
CA LYS A 36 14.53 5.50 -10.87
C LYS A 36 14.46 4.17 -11.63
N THR A 37 13.40 4.00 -12.42
CA THR A 37 13.29 2.82 -13.29
C THR A 37 14.43 2.79 -14.31
N ARG A 38 14.93 1.59 -14.60
CA ARG A 38 15.89 1.31 -15.66
C ARG A 38 15.19 0.74 -16.91
N LYS A 39 13.87 0.58 -16.86
CA LYS A 39 13.04 -0.11 -17.85
C LYS A 39 11.98 0.82 -18.43
N THR A 40 11.81 0.74 -19.74
CA THR A 40 10.62 1.31 -20.39
C THR A 40 9.40 0.41 -20.14
N ASN A 41 8.20 0.95 -20.32
CA ASN A 41 6.96 0.19 -20.18
C ASN A 41 6.94 -1.07 -21.08
N ASN A 42 7.50 -0.99 -22.28
CA ASN A 42 7.57 -2.12 -23.24
C ASN A 42 8.71 -3.12 -22.93
N SER A 43 9.58 -2.84 -21.95
CA SER A 43 10.68 -3.76 -21.63
C SER A 43 10.21 -5.06 -20.97
N PHE A 44 8.99 -5.07 -20.44
CA PHE A 44 8.40 -6.21 -19.74
C PHE A 44 7.85 -7.29 -20.68
N ASP A 45 7.72 -7.03 -21.98
CA ASP A 45 7.36 -8.03 -23.01
C ASP A 45 8.29 -9.25 -22.96
N LYS A 46 9.56 -9.02 -22.63
CA LYS A 46 10.56 -10.08 -22.51
C LYS A 46 10.28 -11.03 -21.35
N PHE A 47 9.42 -10.67 -20.39
CA PHE A 47 9.16 -11.44 -19.18
C PHE A 47 8.02 -12.45 -19.32
N GLU A 48 7.31 -12.50 -20.46
CA GLU A 48 6.13 -13.34 -20.67
C GLU A 48 6.35 -14.82 -20.31
N ASN A 49 7.55 -15.35 -20.57
CA ASN A 49 7.89 -16.76 -20.34
C ASN A 49 8.78 -17.01 -19.11
N TYR A 50 9.06 -15.99 -18.30
CA TYR A 50 9.90 -16.13 -17.13
C TYR A 50 9.09 -16.46 -15.87
N ASN A 51 9.68 -17.26 -14.98
CA ASN A 51 9.09 -17.52 -13.68
C ASN A 51 9.17 -16.28 -12.77
N LEU A 52 8.29 -16.21 -11.76
CA LEU A 52 8.19 -15.06 -10.88
C LEU A 52 9.46 -14.79 -10.06
N SER A 53 10.22 -15.82 -9.69
CA SER A 53 11.49 -15.65 -8.98
C SER A 53 12.51 -14.92 -9.86
N TYR A 54 12.58 -15.24 -11.15
CA TYR A 54 13.43 -14.48 -12.07
C TYR A 54 12.94 -13.03 -12.19
N ILE A 55 11.63 -12.83 -12.38
CA ILE A 55 11.06 -11.48 -12.51
C ILE A 55 11.38 -10.62 -11.27
N GLN A 56 11.22 -11.18 -10.08
CA GLN A 56 11.57 -10.53 -8.81
C GLN A 56 13.02 -10.02 -8.82
N THR A 57 13.99 -10.84 -9.24
CA THR A 57 15.41 -10.43 -9.34
C THR A 57 15.68 -9.32 -10.36
N GLN A 58 14.76 -9.11 -11.32
CA GLN A 58 14.88 -8.07 -12.34
C GLN A 58 14.28 -6.74 -11.89
N ILE A 59 13.37 -6.74 -10.91
CA ILE A 59 12.76 -5.54 -10.34
C ILE A 59 13.76 -4.91 -9.35
N SER A 60 14.14 -3.66 -9.62
CA SER A 60 15.14 -2.93 -8.81
C SER A 60 14.58 -1.76 -8.02
N CYS A 61 13.32 -1.41 -8.23
CA CYS A 61 12.63 -0.40 -7.46
C CYS A 61 11.11 -0.53 -7.60
N ILE A 62 10.39 0.16 -6.72
CA ILE A 62 8.94 0.22 -6.68
C ILE A 62 8.32 0.72 -7.98
N TYR A 63 9.01 1.63 -8.69
CA TYR A 63 8.56 2.14 -9.98
C TYR A 63 8.48 0.99 -11.00
N GLU A 64 9.50 0.14 -11.06
CA GLU A 64 9.52 -1.03 -11.95
C GLU A 64 8.45 -2.06 -11.56
N ALA A 65 8.16 -2.23 -10.27
CA ALA A 65 7.08 -3.11 -9.81
C ALA A 65 5.70 -2.60 -10.26
N VAL A 66 5.44 -1.29 -10.16
CA VAL A 66 4.22 -0.66 -10.69
C VAL A 66 4.12 -0.85 -12.22
N GLN A 67 5.22 -0.64 -12.95
CA GLN A 67 5.24 -0.87 -14.40
C GLN A 67 4.91 -2.33 -14.74
N TYR A 68 5.51 -3.30 -14.04
CA TYR A 68 5.26 -4.72 -14.26
C TYR A 68 3.79 -5.11 -13.98
N LEU A 69 3.23 -4.64 -12.85
CA LEU A 69 1.83 -4.93 -12.50
C LEU A 69 0.85 -4.32 -13.51
N ASN A 70 1.13 -3.12 -14.04
CA ASN A 70 0.32 -2.56 -15.12
C ASN A 70 0.51 -3.35 -16.43
N TYR A 71 1.72 -3.80 -16.74
CA TYR A 71 2.01 -4.59 -17.94
C TYR A 71 1.22 -5.91 -17.99
N ILE A 72 1.17 -6.65 -16.87
CA ILE A 72 0.38 -7.90 -16.78
C ILE A 72 -1.14 -7.65 -16.70
N GLY A 73 -1.58 -6.39 -16.79
CA GLY A 73 -2.99 -6.01 -16.73
C GLY A 73 -3.62 -6.19 -15.34
N PHE A 74 -2.86 -5.99 -14.26
CA PHE A 74 -3.38 -6.18 -12.91
C PHE A 74 -4.60 -5.28 -12.65
N SER A 75 -5.71 -5.88 -12.21
CA SER A 75 -6.98 -5.19 -12.02
C SER A 75 -7.58 -5.43 -10.63
N GLU A 76 -8.49 -4.56 -10.22
CA GLU A 76 -9.25 -4.77 -8.99
C GLU A 76 -10.31 -5.86 -9.19
N ASN A 77 -10.23 -6.93 -8.40
CA ASN A 77 -11.28 -7.94 -8.34
C ASN A 77 -11.29 -8.60 -6.95
N LYS A 78 -12.47 -9.01 -6.48
CA LYS A 78 -12.63 -9.66 -5.18
C LYS A 78 -12.00 -11.05 -5.21
N ASP A 79 -10.99 -11.25 -4.39
CA ASP A 79 -10.18 -12.48 -4.30
C ASP A 79 -10.09 -13.02 -2.86
N VAL A 80 -11.16 -12.80 -2.08
CA VAL A 80 -11.20 -13.16 -0.66
C VAL A 80 -12.07 -14.37 -0.40
N THR A 81 -11.58 -15.28 0.43
CA THR A 81 -12.35 -16.40 0.98
C THR A 81 -12.65 -16.14 2.46
N VAL A 82 -13.86 -16.46 2.92
CA VAL A 82 -14.22 -16.35 4.33
C VAL A 82 -14.41 -17.73 4.92
N MET A 83 -13.71 -18.03 6.02
CA MET A 83 -13.87 -19.29 6.76
C MET A 83 -14.16 -18.99 8.23
N SER A 84 -15.19 -19.66 8.76
CA SER A 84 -15.53 -19.57 10.18
C SER A 84 -14.71 -20.57 10.98
N ASN A 85 -14.01 -20.12 12.01
CA ASN A 85 -13.28 -20.96 12.94
C ASN A 85 -13.39 -20.39 14.36
N ASN A 86 -13.77 -21.23 15.33
CA ASN A 86 -13.99 -20.84 16.73
C ASN A 86 -14.94 -19.63 16.88
N GLY A 87 -15.97 -19.55 16.03
CA GLY A 87 -16.95 -18.45 16.02
C GLY A 87 -16.45 -17.14 15.40
N VAL A 88 -15.25 -17.11 14.83
CA VAL A 88 -14.66 -15.95 14.16
C VAL A 88 -14.65 -16.18 12.64
N ASN A 89 -15.17 -15.22 11.89
CA ASN A 89 -15.11 -15.22 10.42
C ASN A 89 -13.77 -14.64 9.97
N TRP A 90 -12.85 -15.53 9.60
CA TRP A 90 -11.54 -15.17 9.08
C TRP A 90 -11.61 -14.89 7.59
N VAL A 91 -11.08 -13.75 7.18
CA VAL A 91 -10.91 -13.37 5.78
C VAL A 91 -9.51 -13.80 5.34
N TYR A 92 -9.47 -14.56 4.25
CA TYR A 92 -8.26 -15.04 3.62
C TYR A 92 -8.05 -14.28 2.31
N HIS A 93 -6.89 -13.65 2.17
CA HIS A 93 -6.48 -12.91 0.98
C HIS A 93 -5.55 -13.75 0.12
N SER A 94 -5.58 -13.55 -1.19
CA SER A 94 -4.54 -14.10 -2.05
C SER A 94 -3.16 -13.59 -1.63
N THR A 95 -2.19 -14.49 -1.71
CA THR A 95 -0.76 -14.14 -1.57
C THR A 95 -0.32 -13.22 -2.71
N GLY A 96 0.83 -12.55 -2.56
CA GLY A 96 1.38 -11.72 -3.63
C GLY A 96 1.65 -12.51 -4.92
N ILE A 97 2.14 -13.75 -4.79
CA ILE A 97 2.39 -14.66 -5.92
C ILE A 97 1.09 -15.02 -6.64
N GLU A 98 0.03 -15.38 -5.90
CA GLU A 98 -1.26 -15.70 -6.49
C GLU A 98 -1.87 -14.50 -7.20
N ALA A 99 -1.83 -13.32 -6.57
CA ALA A 99 -2.33 -12.09 -7.15
C ALA A 99 -1.63 -11.75 -8.47
N ILE A 100 -0.29 -11.92 -8.55
CA ILE A 100 0.46 -11.69 -9.80
C ILE A 100 0.09 -12.72 -10.86
N LYS A 101 0.00 -14.01 -10.52
CA LYS A 101 -0.39 -15.06 -11.49
C LYS A 101 -1.78 -14.86 -12.06
N ASN A 102 -2.69 -14.36 -11.21
CA ASN A 102 -4.07 -14.12 -11.57
C ASN A 102 -4.28 -12.75 -12.26
N SER A 103 -3.31 -11.84 -12.15
CA SER A 103 -3.44 -10.44 -12.57
C SER A 103 -4.66 -9.71 -11.98
N TYR A 104 -5.05 -10.06 -10.76
CA TYR A 104 -6.09 -9.32 -10.05
C TYR A 104 -6.01 -9.48 -8.54
N GLY A 105 -6.70 -8.59 -7.83
CA GLY A 105 -6.97 -8.72 -6.40
C GLY A 105 -7.41 -7.39 -5.78
N ILE A 106 -7.69 -7.38 -4.48
CA ILE A 106 -8.01 -6.15 -3.74
C ILE A 106 -6.76 -5.48 -3.17
N CYS A 107 -6.95 -4.41 -2.39
CA CYS A 107 -5.86 -3.64 -1.77
C CYS A 107 -4.79 -4.51 -1.07
N THR A 108 -5.20 -5.54 -0.33
CA THR A 108 -4.29 -6.50 0.34
C THR A 108 -3.43 -7.30 -0.63
N SER A 109 -4.02 -7.71 -1.74
CA SER A 109 -3.40 -8.59 -2.74
C SER A 109 -2.40 -7.81 -3.58
N VAL A 110 -2.74 -6.60 -4.02
CA VAL A 110 -1.80 -5.72 -4.73
C VAL A 110 -0.66 -5.24 -3.82
N ALA A 111 -0.92 -4.96 -2.54
CA ALA A 111 0.13 -4.65 -1.58
C ALA A 111 1.06 -5.85 -1.35
N SER A 112 0.51 -7.05 -1.31
CA SER A 112 1.28 -8.30 -1.19
C SER A 112 2.11 -8.59 -2.43
N ALA A 113 1.56 -8.38 -3.63
CA ALA A 113 2.27 -8.47 -4.90
C ALA A 113 3.43 -7.46 -4.94
N MET A 114 3.17 -6.24 -4.47
CA MET A 114 4.18 -5.18 -4.40
C MET A 114 5.34 -5.56 -3.46
N LYS A 115 5.04 -6.07 -2.28
CA LYS A 115 6.05 -6.59 -1.35
C LYS A 115 6.88 -7.70 -1.99
N PHE A 116 6.22 -8.70 -2.59
CA PHE A 116 6.92 -9.79 -3.28
C PHE A 116 7.89 -9.27 -4.34
N LEU A 117 7.41 -8.43 -5.27
CA LEU A 117 8.24 -7.90 -6.37
C LEU A 117 9.41 -7.05 -5.88
N CYS A 118 9.29 -6.41 -4.71
CA CYS A 118 10.26 -5.46 -4.19
C CYS A 118 11.14 -6.02 -3.05
N ASP A 119 10.95 -7.28 -2.64
CA ASP A 119 11.62 -7.85 -1.46
C ASP A 119 13.15 -7.89 -1.59
N GLU A 120 13.68 -7.99 -2.82
CA GLU A 120 15.12 -7.91 -3.08
C GLU A 120 15.61 -6.48 -3.36
N ALA A 121 14.70 -5.54 -3.65
CA ALA A 121 15.04 -4.17 -4.02
C ALA A 121 15.22 -3.25 -2.81
N TYR A 122 14.60 -3.58 -1.68
CA TYR A 122 14.65 -2.79 -0.46
C TYR A 122 14.93 -3.69 0.74
N GLU A 123 15.72 -3.18 1.69
CA GLU A 123 15.95 -3.85 2.98
C GLU A 123 14.65 -4.12 3.73
N TYR A 124 13.69 -3.20 3.60
CA TYR A 124 12.43 -3.30 4.32
C TYR A 124 11.26 -2.66 3.56
N ILE A 125 10.20 -3.45 3.42
CA ILE A 125 8.86 -3.01 3.03
C ILE A 125 7.82 -3.58 4.01
N GLY A 126 7.07 -2.68 4.65
CA GLY A 126 6.03 -2.98 5.62
C GLY A 126 4.65 -2.55 5.14
N TYR A 127 3.64 -2.83 5.96
CA TYR A 127 2.27 -2.47 5.68
C TYR A 127 1.72 -1.52 6.74
N LEU A 128 0.93 -0.55 6.27
CA LEU A 128 0.14 0.32 7.12
C LEU A 128 -1.34 0.06 6.84
N LEU A 129 -1.98 -0.70 7.72
CA LEU A 129 -3.40 -1.00 7.68
C LEU A 129 -4.17 0.11 8.41
N PHE A 130 -5.30 0.53 7.85
CA PHE A 130 -6.29 1.27 8.61
C PHE A 130 -7.68 0.65 8.51
N VAL A 131 -8.38 0.62 9.66
CA VAL A 131 -9.72 0.04 9.77
C VAL A 131 -10.72 1.15 10.15
N ARG A 132 -11.84 1.17 9.44
CA ARG A 132 -12.92 2.15 9.57
C ARG A 132 -14.00 1.64 10.54
N PRO A 133 -14.88 2.52 11.07
CA PRO A 133 -15.93 2.11 12.01
C PRO A 133 -16.99 1.17 11.43
N ASP A 134 -17.08 1.08 10.10
CA ASP A 134 -17.97 0.19 9.36
C ASP A 134 -17.33 -1.16 9.01
N THR A 135 -16.20 -1.49 9.63
CA THR A 135 -15.35 -2.68 9.40
C THR A 135 -14.64 -2.76 8.05
N SER A 136 -14.92 -1.84 7.12
CA SER A 136 -14.08 -1.72 5.94
C SER A 136 -12.67 -1.29 6.33
N TYR A 137 -11.69 -1.64 5.53
CA TYR A 137 -10.30 -1.30 5.78
C TYR A 137 -9.61 -0.95 4.47
N HIS A 138 -8.36 -0.52 4.57
CA HIS A 138 -7.46 -0.33 3.45
C HIS A 138 -6.04 -0.53 3.92
N ILE A 139 -5.16 -0.91 3.01
CA ILE A 139 -3.76 -1.19 3.30
C ILE A 139 -2.88 -0.37 2.36
N LEU A 140 -1.89 0.28 2.97
CA LEU A 140 -0.82 0.98 2.28
C LEU A 140 0.47 0.18 2.45
N CYS A 141 1.42 0.38 1.55
CA CYS A 141 2.78 -0.07 1.75
C CYS A 141 3.62 1.09 2.28
N TYR A 142 4.70 0.76 2.98
CA TYR A 142 5.77 1.71 3.22
C TYR A 142 7.14 1.07 3.12
N ILE A 143 8.12 1.85 2.66
CA ILE A 143 9.54 1.48 2.63
C ILE A 143 10.28 2.30 3.68
N GLN A 144 11.15 1.65 4.45
CA GLN A 144 12.04 2.34 5.38
C GLN A 144 13.43 2.45 4.75
N GLN A 145 13.90 3.69 4.54
CA GLN A 145 15.22 3.95 3.97
C GLN A 145 15.79 5.23 4.57
N ASN A 146 17.06 5.20 4.99
CA ASN A 146 17.77 6.37 5.55
C ASN A 146 17.01 7.05 6.72
N ASN A 147 16.47 6.26 7.65
CA ASN A 147 15.65 6.74 8.78
C ASN A 147 14.40 7.53 8.37
N GLN A 148 13.87 7.26 7.18
CA GLN A 148 12.63 7.83 6.67
C GLN A 148 11.68 6.70 6.26
N TYR A 149 10.39 6.94 6.44
CA TYR A 149 9.30 6.14 5.91
C TYR A 149 8.77 6.77 4.65
N TYR A 150 8.67 5.98 3.59
CA TYR A 150 8.01 6.34 2.34
C TYR A 150 6.72 5.54 2.22
N ILE A 151 5.58 6.19 2.42
CA ILE A 151 4.25 5.55 2.47
C ILE A 151 3.56 5.79 1.13
N PHE A 152 2.97 4.74 0.55
CA PHE A 152 2.31 4.83 -0.75
C PHE A 152 1.18 3.80 -0.85
N ASP A 153 0.25 4.05 -1.77
CA ASP A 153 -0.92 3.21 -2.01
C ASP A 153 -0.75 2.38 -3.30
N PRO A 154 -0.43 1.07 -3.20
CA PRO A 154 -0.26 0.23 -4.39
C PRO A 154 -1.52 0.19 -5.26
N SER A 155 -2.71 0.24 -4.67
CA SER A 155 -3.97 0.20 -5.42
C SER A 155 -4.14 1.42 -6.33
N ALA A 156 -3.79 2.60 -5.81
CA ALA A 156 -3.85 3.85 -6.58
C ALA A 156 -2.87 3.83 -7.77
N TYR A 157 -1.62 3.38 -7.55
CA TYR A 157 -0.60 3.34 -8.61
C TYR A 157 -0.84 2.25 -9.65
N VAL A 158 -1.44 1.12 -9.28
CA VAL A 158 -1.59 -0.05 -10.17
C VAL A 158 -2.89 -0.02 -10.94
N TYR A 159 -4.02 0.27 -10.31
CA TYR A 159 -5.35 0.21 -10.95
C TYR A 159 -6.26 1.41 -10.65
N GLY A 160 -5.79 2.43 -9.93
CA GLY A 160 -6.52 3.67 -9.72
C GLY A 160 -6.86 4.40 -11.03
N SER A 161 -8.03 5.03 -11.07
CA SER A 161 -8.48 5.84 -12.20
C SER A 161 -7.69 7.14 -12.30
N ILE A 162 -7.37 7.58 -13.53
CA ILE A 162 -6.57 8.79 -13.79
C ILE A 162 -7.24 10.06 -13.23
N GLU A 163 -8.57 10.06 -13.17
CA GLU A 163 -9.40 11.12 -12.62
C GLU A 163 -9.27 11.23 -11.09
N ASP A 164 -9.08 10.10 -10.41
CA ASP A 164 -9.06 10.00 -8.95
C ASP A 164 -7.65 10.13 -8.37
N ILE A 165 -6.60 9.79 -9.12
CA ILE A 165 -5.21 9.80 -8.64
C ILE A 165 -4.50 11.13 -8.88
N ILE A 166 -3.57 11.51 -8.02
CA ILE A 166 -2.85 12.78 -8.09
C ILE A 166 -1.58 12.59 -8.95
N PRO A 167 -1.40 13.35 -10.04
CA PRO A 167 -0.18 13.29 -10.86
C PRO A 167 1.03 13.83 -10.10
N GLU A 168 2.22 13.27 -10.34
CA GLU A 168 3.48 13.66 -9.69
C GLU A 168 4.06 15.00 -10.20
N THR A 169 3.29 16.08 -10.06
CA THR A 169 3.66 17.43 -10.51
C THR A 169 4.29 18.30 -9.42
N GLY A 170 4.08 17.93 -8.15
CA GLY A 170 4.40 18.79 -7.00
C GLY A 170 3.42 19.96 -6.79
N ASN A 171 2.34 20.08 -7.58
CA ASN A 171 1.35 21.14 -7.42
C ASN A 171 0.22 20.71 -6.47
N LYS A 172 0.11 21.36 -5.31
CA LYS A 172 -0.94 21.07 -4.32
C LYS A 172 -2.37 21.22 -4.85
N LYS A 173 -2.59 22.02 -5.90
CA LYS A 173 -3.92 22.16 -6.51
C LYS A 173 -4.43 20.83 -7.08
N ASP A 174 -3.52 19.96 -7.52
CA ASP A 174 -3.87 18.66 -8.10
C ASP A 174 -4.46 17.70 -7.06
N MET A 175 -4.30 17.99 -5.76
CA MET A 175 -4.90 17.22 -4.67
C MET A 175 -6.40 17.46 -4.50
N GLN A 176 -6.95 18.53 -5.06
CA GLN A 176 -8.35 18.91 -4.83
C GLN A 176 -9.30 17.89 -5.46
N GLY A 177 -10.18 17.31 -4.64
CA GLY A 177 -11.19 16.36 -5.11
C GLY A 177 -10.66 14.96 -5.44
N ARG A 178 -9.37 14.70 -5.21
CA ARG A 178 -8.70 13.44 -5.56
C ARG A 178 -8.38 12.57 -4.34
N LEU A 179 -8.08 11.30 -4.58
CA LEU A 179 -7.69 10.36 -3.54
C LEU A 179 -6.31 10.72 -2.99
N LEU A 180 -6.28 11.22 -1.75
CA LEU A 180 -5.05 11.70 -1.13
C LEU A 180 -3.99 10.61 -0.92
N THR A 181 -4.38 9.33 -0.79
CA THR A 181 -3.43 8.22 -0.65
C THR A 181 -2.69 7.89 -1.95
N SER A 182 -3.10 8.46 -3.09
CA SER A 182 -2.47 8.24 -4.41
C SER A 182 -1.10 8.91 -4.61
N ILE A 183 -0.54 9.53 -3.57
CA ILE A 183 0.79 10.13 -3.58
C ILE A 183 1.76 9.35 -2.68
N CYS A 184 3.06 9.49 -2.94
CA CYS A 184 4.09 9.01 -2.04
C CYS A 184 4.37 10.05 -0.94
N PHE A 185 4.19 9.64 0.31
CA PHE A 185 4.49 10.45 1.49
C PHE A 185 5.87 10.10 2.03
N ARG A 186 6.65 11.10 2.44
CA ARG A 186 7.90 10.93 3.21
C ARG A 186 7.76 11.52 4.61
N THR A 187 8.19 10.78 5.63
CA THR A 187 8.19 11.22 7.04
C THR A 187 9.28 10.50 7.84
N SER A 188 9.81 11.10 8.90
CA SER A 188 10.68 10.37 9.84
C SER A 188 9.89 9.47 10.81
N ASN A 189 8.57 9.65 10.89
CA ASN A 189 7.71 8.95 11.84
C ASN A 189 6.30 8.70 11.25
N LEU A 190 5.86 7.43 11.21
CA LEU A 190 4.52 7.05 10.73
C LEU A 190 3.38 7.81 11.43
N ARG A 191 3.58 8.23 12.70
CA ARG A 191 2.58 9.01 13.45
C ARG A 191 2.29 10.38 12.82
N HIS A 192 3.21 10.99 12.09
CA HIS A 192 2.95 12.25 11.39
C HIS A 192 1.95 12.07 10.25
N PHE A 193 2.09 10.99 9.47
CA PHE A 193 1.10 10.61 8.45
C PHE A 193 -0.26 10.32 9.09
N VAL A 194 -0.30 9.50 10.15
CA VAL A 194 -1.55 9.14 10.83
C VAL A 194 -2.27 10.37 11.38
N LYS A 195 -1.56 11.30 12.03
CA LYS A 195 -2.13 12.56 12.53
C LYS A 195 -2.66 13.43 11.39
N PHE A 196 -1.94 13.53 10.28
CA PHE A 196 -2.37 14.28 9.11
C PHE A 196 -3.66 13.71 8.53
N TYR A 197 -3.70 12.40 8.29
CA TYR A 197 -4.86 11.74 7.71
C TYR A 197 -6.08 11.79 8.64
N GLN A 198 -5.88 11.57 9.95
CA GLN A 198 -6.95 11.71 10.94
C GLN A 198 -7.54 13.12 10.99
N ARG A 199 -6.72 14.17 10.90
CA ARG A 199 -7.24 15.55 10.91
C ARG A 199 -8.25 15.78 9.79
N ILE A 200 -8.01 15.19 8.62
CA ILE A 200 -8.93 15.29 7.47
C ILE A 200 -10.25 14.56 7.76
N LEU A 201 -10.18 13.40 8.42
CA LEU A 201 -11.34 12.59 8.77
C LEU A 201 -12.15 13.13 9.96
N LEU A 202 -11.49 13.78 10.91
CA LEU A 202 -12.13 14.35 12.11
C LEU A 202 -13.09 15.48 11.77
N TYR A 203 -12.89 16.21 10.67
CA TYR A 203 -13.89 17.14 10.13
C TYR A 203 -15.22 16.45 9.80
N LYS A 204 -15.21 15.14 9.56
CA LYS A 204 -16.39 14.30 9.32
C LYS A 204 -16.81 13.48 10.56
N ASN A 205 -16.18 13.73 11.71
CA ASN A 205 -16.34 12.94 12.95
C ASN A 205 -16.05 11.43 12.78
N ILE A 206 -15.12 11.09 11.87
CA ILE A 206 -14.74 9.70 11.60
C ILE A 206 -13.38 9.42 12.25
N ARG A 207 -13.30 8.32 13.01
CA ARG A 207 -12.06 7.87 13.66
C ARG A 207 -11.68 6.52 13.10
N PHE A 208 -10.48 6.40 12.53
CA PHE A 208 -9.91 5.12 12.11
C PHE A 208 -8.89 4.63 13.13
N ILE A 209 -8.63 3.33 13.17
CA ILE A 209 -7.41 2.79 13.79
C ILE A 209 -6.36 2.52 12.71
N PHE A 210 -5.11 2.87 13.00
CA PHE A 210 -3.95 2.63 12.15
C PHE A 210 -3.02 1.63 12.84
N ILE A 211 -2.67 0.60 12.09
CA ILE A 211 -1.91 -0.56 12.55
C ILE A 211 -0.71 -0.69 11.63
N ASP A 212 0.47 -0.48 12.18
CA ASP A 212 1.73 -0.85 11.55
C ASP A 212 1.91 -2.36 11.69
N LEU A 213 2.00 -3.05 10.56
CA LEU A 213 2.25 -4.48 10.50
C LEU A 213 3.70 -4.66 10.08
N PHE A 214 4.55 -4.72 11.10
CA PHE A 214 5.98 -4.81 10.95
C PHE A 214 6.43 -6.23 11.28
N ASP A 215 7.06 -6.92 10.32
CA ASP A 215 7.74 -8.22 10.43
C ASP A 215 7.04 -9.41 9.71
N ARG A 216 7.88 -10.13 8.94
CA ARG A 216 7.71 -11.30 8.04
C ARG A 216 7.47 -11.13 6.52
N LYS A 217 7.94 -12.20 5.83
CA LYS A 217 8.20 -12.37 4.40
C LYS A 217 6.96 -12.31 3.50
N ASP A 218 5.80 -12.72 3.99
CA ASP A 218 4.61 -12.88 3.15
C ASP A 218 3.40 -12.19 3.76
N CYS A 219 2.73 -11.41 2.90
CA CYS A 219 1.34 -10.92 2.88
C CYS A 219 0.48 -10.89 4.18
N ILE A 220 -0.43 -9.92 4.26
CA ILE A 220 -1.61 -10.06 5.15
C ILE A 220 -2.56 -11.09 4.52
N ASN A 221 -2.23 -12.37 4.58
CA ASN A 221 -3.08 -13.43 4.03
C ASN A 221 -4.29 -13.74 4.90
N LYS A 222 -4.32 -13.28 6.16
CA LYS A 222 -5.37 -13.67 7.11
C LYS A 222 -5.62 -12.62 8.19
N MET A 223 -6.88 -12.19 8.31
CA MET A 223 -7.34 -11.36 9.43
C MET A 223 -8.85 -11.50 9.65
N ALA A 224 -9.35 -11.03 10.79
CA ALA A 224 -10.78 -10.89 11.02
C ALA A 224 -11.08 -9.52 11.62
N ILE A 225 -12.22 -8.93 11.22
CA ILE A 225 -12.70 -7.65 11.75
C ILE A 225 -14.14 -7.86 12.20
N ILE A 226 -14.39 -7.67 13.50
CA ILE A 226 -15.70 -7.87 14.12
C ILE A 226 -16.18 -6.55 14.69
N LYS A 227 -17.43 -6.20 14.41
CA LYS A 227 -18.09 -5.02 14.99
C LYS A 227 -19.17 -5.47 15.97
N THR A 228 -19.12 -4.90 17.17
CA THR A 228 -20.20 -4.91 18.15
C THR A 228 -20.86 -3.53 18.20
N GLU A 229 -21.88 -3.36 19.04
CA GLU A 229 -22.50 -2.04 19.27
C GLU A 229 -21.50 -1.03 19.84
N GLU A 230 -20.53 -1.49 20.63
CA GLU A 230 -19.61 -0.65 21.39
C GLU A 230 -18.24 -0.48 20.71
N ALA A 231 -17.79 -1.46 19.92
CA ALA A 231 -16.41 -1.51 19.46
C ALA A 231 -16.20 -2.25 18.12
N VAL A 232 -15.06 -1.98 17.50
CA VAL A 232 -14.52 -2.74 16.36
C VAL A 232 -13.26 -3.47 16.81
N SER A 233 -13.25 -4.79 16.67
CA SER A 233 -12.11 -5.63 17.02
C SER A 233 -11.43 -6.14 15.76
N VAL A 234 -10.12 -5.98 15.69
CA VAL A 234 -9.25 -6.46 14.62
C VAL A 234 -8.41 -7.61 15.17
N TYR A 235 -8.50 -8.75 14.53
CA TYR A 235 -7.83 -9.98 14.93
C TYR A 235 -6.82 -10.40 13.88
N PHE A 236 -5.62 -10.71 14.36
CA PHE A 236 -4.58 -11.35 13.57
C PHE A 236 -4.25 -12.73 14.13
N PRO A 237 -3.73 -13.64 13.30
CA PRO A 237 -3.09 -14.86 13.78
C PRO A 237 -1.89 -14.57 14.71
N PRO A 238 -1.47 -15.50 15.59
CA PRO A 238 -0.38 -15.28 16.56
C PRO A 238 0.98 -14.96 15.95
N GLU A 239 1.19 -15.34 14.69
CA GLU A 239 2.43 -15.10 13.94
C GLU A 239 2.58 -13.67 13.41
N PHE A 240 1.54 -12.83 13.49
CA PHE A 240 1.59 -11.43 13.06
C PHE A 240 2.09 -10.53 14.18
N TYR A 241 3.05 -9.67 13.83
CA TYR A 241 3.54 -8.61 14.70
C TYR A 241 2.94 -7.28 14.25
N PHE A 242 2.48 -6.49 15.22
CA PHE A 242 1.86 -5.21 14.93
C PHE A 242 2.07 -4.17 16.02
N ASN A 243 1.98 -2.90 15.63
CA ASN A 243 1.96 -1.76 16.53
C ASN A 243 0.79 -0.85 16.17
N VAL A 244 -0.06 -0.58 17.15
CA VAL A 244 -1.14 0.40 17.00
C VAL A 244 -0.55 1.81 17.14
N ILE A 245 -0.61 2.60 16.07
CA ILE A 245 0.04 3.93 16.02
C ILE A 245 -0.75 4.97 16.81
N ASN A 246 -2.08 4.94 16.71
CA ASN A 246 -3.00 5.91 17.34
C ASN A 246 -3.81 5.27 18.47
N LYS A 247 -3.12 4.91 19.56
CA LYS A 247 -3.70 4.25 20.73
C LYS A 247 -4.81 5.06 21.40
N GLU A 248 -4.90 6.36 21.17
CA GLU A 248 -6.01 7.20 21.64
C GLU A 248 -7.40 6.72 21.17
N ASN A 249 -7.48 5.91 20.10
CA ASN A 249 -8.73 5.33 19.62
C ASN A 249 -9.04 3.95 20.22
N SER A 250 -8.28 3.48 21.21
CA SER A 250 -8.45 2.14 21.82
C SER A 250 -9.77 1.92 22.56
N GLY A 251 -10.51 2.98 22.86
CA GLY A 251 -11.87 2.87 23.43
C GLY A 251 -12.93 2.44 22.39
N ILE A 252 -12.64 2.64 21.10
CA ILE A 252 -13.52 2.23 19.97
C ILE A 252 -12.97 0.96 19.31
N TYR A 253 -11.65 0.78 19.36
CA TYR A 253 -10.98 -0.30 18.66
C TYR A 253 -10.17 -1.19 19.58
N THR A 254 -10.26 -2.50 19.35
CA THR A 254 -9.31 -3.45 19.95
C THR A 254 -8.52 -4.16 18.85
N VAL A 255 -7.23 -4.39 19.07
CA VAL A 255 -6.36 -5.12 18.13
C VAL A 255 -5.64 -6.20 18.91
N LYS A 256 -5.79 -7.46 18.50
CA LYS A 256 -5.29 -8.61 19.26
C LYS A 256 -4.83 -9.73 18.33
N ASN A 257 -3.83 -10.48 18.78
CA ASN A 257 -3.58 -11.80 18.23
C ASN A 257 -4.49 -12.83 18.92
N ILE A 258 -5.10 -13.71 18.14
CA ILE A 258 -5.88 -14.84 18.67
C ILE A 258 -5.51 -16.13 17.94
N LYS A 259 -5.54 -17.25 18.65
CA LYS A 259 -5.34 -18.56 18.03
C LYS A 259 -6.52 -18.85 17.10
N CYS A 260 -6.18 -19.28 15.88
CA CYS A 260 -7.14 -19.73 14.89
C CYS A 260 -7.53 -21.17 15.19
#